data_AF-A0A843HUJ2-F1
#
_entry.id   AF-A0A843HUJ2-F1
#
_cell.length_a   1.000
_cell.length_b   1.000
_cell.length_c   1.000
_cell.angle_alpha   90.00
_cell.angle_beta   90.00
_cell.angle_gamma   90.00
#
_symmetry.space_group_name_H-M   'P 1'
#
loop_
_entity.id
_entity.type
_entity.pdbx_description
1 polymer ?
#
loop_
_entity_poly.entity_id
_entity_poly.type
_entity_poly.pdbx_seq_one_letter_code
_entity_poly.pdbx_strand_id
1 'polypeptide(L)'
;TITKEQLKALEALAYWVADVHYIIERFGYDEPERERAHKTVLMWFDELDKLQTPFSIQNAICCYFDDWRNYKRTTTKAFLETRNIFVEQ
;
A
#
# COMPACT_ATOMS: atom_id res chain seq x y z
N THR A 1 16.31 -6.31 -4.03
CA THR A 1 16.18 -5.54 -2.76
C THR A 1 15.42 -4.27 -3.05
N ILE A 2 14.93 -3.58 -2.02
CA ILE A 2 14.34 -2.24 -2.14
C ILE A 2 15.03 -1.28 -1.17
N THR A 3 15.03 0.01 -1.49
CA THR A 3 15.60 1.02 -0.59
C THR A 3 14.69 1.28 0.62
N LYS A 4 15.21 2.00 1.63
CA LYS A 4 14.41 2.44 2.78
C LYS A 4 13.33 3.45 2.37
N GLU A 5 13.61 4.27 1.37
CA GLU A 5 12.67 5.25 0.80
C GLU A 5 11.53 4.53 0.07
N GLN A 6 11.85 3.52 -0.74
CA GLN A 6 10.84 2.68 -1.40
C GLN A 6 9.96 1.97 -0.37
N LEU A 7 10.55 1.43 0.70
CA LEU A 7 9.78 0.81 1.79
C LEU A 7 8.78 1.79 2.42
N LYS A 8 9.23 3.00 2.77
CA LYS A 8 8.35 4.02 3.38
C LYS A 8 7.20 4.40 2.47
N ALA A 9 7.46 4.57 1.18
CA ALA A 9 6.42 4.86 0.19
C ALA A 9 5.44 3.68 0.03
N LEU A 10 5.94 2.43 0.05
CA LEU A 10 5.10 1.22 0.00
C LEU A 10 4.26 1.05 1.28
N GLU A 11 4.79 1.43 2.45
CA GLU A 11 4.02 1.47 3.71
C GLU A 11 2.90 2.50 3.65
N ALA A 12 3.16 3.67 3.10
CA ALA A 12 2.13 4.68 2.89
C ALA A 12 1.07 4.21 1.90
N LEU A 13 1.46 3.60 0.77
CA LEU A 13 0.52 2.98 -0.18
C LEU A 13 -0.33 1.92 0.51
N ALA A 14 0.29 0.99 1.27
CA ALA A 14 -0.41 -0.07 1.99
C ALA A 14 -1.48 0.48 2.95
N TYR A 15 -1.15 1.55 3.69
CA TYR A 15 -2.10 2.22 4.56
C TYR A 15 -3.32 2.74 3.79
N TRP A 16 -3.11 3.50 2.72
CA TRP A 16 -4.22 4.14 2.01
C TRP A 16 -5.09 3.14 1.24
N VAL A 17 -4.50 2.06 0.72
CA VAL A 17 -5.26 0.93 0.16
C VAL A 17 -6.15 0.31 1.25
N ALA A 18 -5.56 -0.03 2.40
CA ALA A 18 -6.31 -0.60 3.51
C ALA A 18 -7.43 0.34 4.00
N ASP A 19 -7.17 1.65 4.04
CA ASP A 19 -8.13 2.66 4.48
C ASP A 19 -9.33 2.76 3.51
N VAL A 20 -9.09 2.76 2.19
CA VAL A 20 -10.16 2.72 1.18
C VAL A 20 -11.07 1.50 1.40
N HIS A 21 -10.49 0.32 1.57
CA HIS A 21 -11.25 -0.91 1.77
C HIS A 21 -11.95 -0.96 3.13
N TYR A 22 -11.35 -0.40 4.18
CA TYR A 22 -11.98 -0.23 5.48
C TYR A 22 -13.21 0.68 5.39
N ILE A 23 -13.10 1.83 4.72
CA ILE A 23 -14.20 2.77 4.54
C ILE A 23 -15.35 2.11 3.77
N ILE A 24 -15.06 1.44 2.66
CA ILE A 24 -16.06 0.72 1.86
C ILE A 24 -16.81 -0.30 2.72
N GLU A 25 -16.11 -1.10 3.54
CA GLU A 25 -16.72 -2.12 4.39
C GLU A 25 -17.59 -1.52 5.51
N ARG A 26 -17.18 -0.38 6.09
CA ARG A 26 -17.80 0.16 7.30
C ARG A 26 -18.88 1.21 7.06
N PHE A 27 -18.72 1.99 6.01
CA PHE A 27 -19.51 3.18 5.76
C PHE A 27 -20.17 3.16 4.37
N GLY A 28 -19.65 2.32 3.46
CA GLY A 28 -20.22 2.13 2.13
C GLY A 28 -19.40 2.83 1.04
N TYR A 29 -19.82 2.61 -0.21
CA TYR A 29 -19.04 2.99 -1.38
C TYR A 29 -19.14 4.48 -1.75
N ASP A 30 -20.23 5.15 -1.37
CA ASP A 30 -20.54 6.54 -1.74
C ASP A 30 -19.97 7.57 -0.75
N GLU A 31 -19.14 7.12 0.18
CA GLU A 31 -18.56 7.99 1.20
C GLU A 31 -17.54 8.96 0.62
N PRO A 32 -17.68 10.29 0.86
CA PRO A 32 -16.73 11.28 0.38
C PRO A 32 -15.28 11.03 0.82
N GLU A 33 -15.10 10.43 2.01
CA GLU A 33 -13.78 10.07 2.52
C GLU A 33 -13.10 8.99 1.67
N ARG A 34 -13.88 8.08 1.07
CA ARG A 34 -13.36 7.06 0.16
C ARG A 34 -12.70 7.69 -1.07
N GLU A 35 -13.32 8.71 -1.64
CA GLU A 35 -12.79 9.40 -2.81
C GLU A 35 -11.48 10.12 -2.49
N ARG A 36 -11.38 10.72 -1.30
CA ARG A 36 -10.13 11.34 -0.82
C ARG A 36 -9.03 10.30 -0.60
N ALA A 37 -9.34 9.19 0.05
CA ALA A 37 -8.38 8.11 0.28
C ALA A 37 -7.91 7.51 -1.06
N HIS A 38 -8.84 7.29 -2.00
CA HIS A 38 -8.52 6.79 -3.34
C HIS A 38 -7.61 7.74 -4.14
N LYS A 39 -7.88 9.06 -4.12
CA LYS A 39 -6.98 10.05 -4.73
C LYS A 39 -5.58 10.03 -4.11
N THR A 40 -5.51 9.75 -2.81
CA THR A 40 -4.23 9.65 -2.10
C THR A 40 -3.47 8.38 -2.50
N VAL A 41 -4.16 7.25 -2.73
CA VAL A 41 -3.57 6.05 -3.35
C VAL A 41 -2.93 6.39 -4.71
N LEU A 42 -3.65 7.12 -5.57
CA LEU A 42 -3.12 7.52 -6.89
C LEU A 42 -1.86 8.38 -6.78
N MET A 43 -1.81 9.33 -5.84
CA MET A 43 -0.61 10.13 -5.58
C MET A 43 0.58 9.26 -5.15
N TRP A 44 0.37 8.20 -4.37
CA TRP A 44 1.46 7.31 -3.95
C TRP A 44 2.03 6.48 -5.10
N PHE A 45 1.24 6.16 -6.12
CA PHE A 45 1.78 5.55 -7.34
C PHE A 45 2.79 6.48 -8.03
N ASP A 46 2.47 7.77 -8.16
CA ASP A 46 3.40 8.75 -8.74
C ASP A 46 4.71 8.87 -7.93
N GLU A 47 4.63 8.85 -6.59
CA GLU A 47 5.81 8.88 -5.73
C GLU A 47 6.64 7.58 -5.85
N LEU A 48 5.98 6.42 -5.95
CA LEU A 48 6.66 5.14 -6.11
C LEU A 48 7.37 5.03 -7.47
N ASP A 49 6.80 5.62 -8.52
CA ASP A 49 7.40 5.68 -9.85
C ASP A 49 8.62 6.59 -9.89
N LYS A 50 8.58 7.75 -9.19
CA LYS A 50 9.78 8.61 -9.00
C LYS A 50 10.90 7.87 -8.29
N LEU A 51 10.56 7.01 -7.33
CA LEU A 51 11.50 6.13 -6.61
C LEU A 51 11.89 4.89 -7.42
N GLN A 52 11.42 4.75 -8.67
CA GLN A 52 11.68 3.61 -9.55
C GLN A 52 11.30 2.26 -8.90
N THR A 53 10.24 2.26 -8.07
CA THR A 53 9.77 1.05 -7.42
C THR A 53 9.15 0.13 -8.46
N PRO A 54 9.56 -1.15 -8.58
CA PRO A 54 8.99 -2.04 -9.59
C PRO A 54 7.47 -2.17 -9.46
N PHE A 55 6.75 -1.98 -10.57
CA PHE A 55 5.29 -2.07 -10.64
C PHE A 55 4.75 -3.36 -10.01
N SER A 56 5.43 -4.49 -10.19
CA SER A 56 5.04 -5.77 -9.59
C SER A 56 4.98 -5.74 -8.06
N ILE A 57 5.84 -4.95 -7.41
CA ILE A 57 5.84 -4.78 -5.95
C ILE A 57 4.68 -3.88 -5.54
N GLN A 58 4.46 -2.78 -6.25
CA GLN A 58 3.33 -1.87 -6.01
C GLN A 58 2.00 -2.63 -6.11
N ASN A 59 1.82 -3.44 -7.17
CA ASN A 59 0.64 -4.27 -7.37
C ASN A 59 0.47 -5.34 -6.28
N ALA A 60 1.56 -5.98 -5.85
CA ALA A 60 1.52 -6.96 -4.77
C ALA A 60 1.06 -6.33 -3.44
N ILE A 61 1.46 -5.09 -3.16
CA ILE A 61 0.98 -4.32 -2.00
C ILE A 61 -0.52 -4.09 -2.08
N CYS A 62 -1.02 -3.60 -3.22
CA CYS A 62 -2.47 -3.40 -3.40
C CYS A 62 -3.23 -4.69 -3.14
N CYS A 63 -2.97 -5.75 -3.91
CA CYS A 63 -3.71 -7.01 -3.78
C CYS A 63 -3.69 -7.61 -2.37
N TYR A 64 -2.59 -7.44 -1.62
CA TYR A 64 -2.49 -7.99 -0.27
C TYR A 64 -3.21 -7.15 0.78
N PHE A 65 -3.16 -5.82 0.65
CA PHE A 65 -3.75 -4.89 1.62
C PHE A 65 -5.16 -4.42 1.25
N ASP A 66 -5.70 -4.84 0.09
CA ASP A 66 -7.12 -4.75 -0.22
C ASP A 66 -7.99 -5.46 0.85
N ASP A 67 -7.47 -6.52 1.49
CA ASP A 67 -7.98 -6.95 2.80
C ASP A 67 -7.29 -6.13 3.90
N TRP A 68 -7.96 -5.07 4.35
CA TRP A 68 -7.46 -4.16 5.39
C TRP A 68 -7.09 -4.87 6.69
N ARG A 69 -7.62 -6.09 6.96
CA ARG A 69 -7.24 -6.87 8.15
C ARG A 69 -5.79 -7.32 8.09
N ASN A 70 -5.24 -7.52 6.89
CA ASN A 70 -3.82 -7.85 6.72
C ASN A 70 -2.93 -6.69 7.17
N TYR A 71 -3.35 -5.44 6.94
CA TYR A 71 -2.65 -4.26 7.44
C TYR A 71 -2.56 -4.23 8.98
N LYS A 72 -3.59 -4.75 9.68
CA LYS A 72 -3.55 -4.86 11.15
C LYS A 72 -2.72 -6.04 11.66
N ARG A 73 -2.53 -7.08 10.85
CA ARG A 73 -1.90 -8.35 11.27
C ARG A 73 -0.43 -8.43 10.93
N THR A 74 0.03 -7.70 9.92
CA THR A 74 1.40 -7.81 9.43
C THR A 74 1.91 -6.46 8.96
N THR A 75 3.24 -6.30 8.99
CA THR A 75 3.89 -5.11 8.45
C THR A 75 4.18 -5.29 6.96
N THR A 76 4.23 -4.18 6.21
CA THR A 76 4.64 -4.20 4.79
C THR A 76 5.99 -4.90 4.61
N LYS A 77 6.95 -4.64 5.50
CA LYS A 77 8.25 -5.31 5.51
C LYS A 77 8.12 -6.83 5.64
N ALA A 78 7.36 -7.32 6.62
CA ALA A 78 7.20 -8.76 6.83
C ALA A 78 6.54 -9.43 5.62
N PHE A 79 5.53 -8.78 5.01
CA PHE A 79 4.91 -9.26 3.77
C PHE A 79 5.93 -9.37 2.62
N LEU A 80 6.74 -8.33 2.40
CA LEU A 80 7.75 -8.31 1.33
C LEU A 80 8.80 -9.41 1.51
N GLU A 81 9.19 -9.70 2.75
CA GLU A 81 10.13 -10.80 3.07
C GLU A 81 9.55 -12.17 2.68
N THR A 82 8.22 -12.40 2.81
CA THR A 82 7.58 -13.64 2.32
C THR A 82 7.67 -13.82 0.80
N ARG A 83 7.98 -12.73 0.08
CA ARG A 83 8.13 -12.69 -1.38
C ARG A 83 9.61 -12.63 -1.81
N ASN A 84 10.55 -12.86 -0.89
CA ASN A 84 12.00 -12.71 -1.10
C ASN A 84 12.42 -11.29 -1.53
N ILE A 85 11.69 -10.26 -1.05
CA ILE A 85 12.03 -8.86 -1.27
C ILE A 85 12.55 -8.28 0.05
N PHE A 86 13.85 -7.98 0.08
CA PHE A 86 14.54 -7.47 1.27
C PHE A 86 14.88 -5.99 1.14
N VAL A 87 14.94 -5.31 2.28
CA VAL A 87 15.32 -3.89 2.39
C VAL A 87 16.84 -3.79 2.43
N GLU A 88 17.40 -2.83 1.71
CA GLU A 88 18.83 -2.53 1.72
C GLU A 88 19.29 -2.08 3.12
N GLN A 89 20.48 -2.53 3.52
CA GLN A 89 21.04 -2.25 4.85
C GLN A 89 21.44 -0.79 5.01
#